data_AF-E0RUL2-F1
#
_entry.id   AF-E0RUL2-F1
#
_cell.length_a   1.000
_cell.length_b   1.000
_cell.length_c   1.000
_cell.angle_alpha   90.00
_cell.angle_beta   90.00
_cell.angle_gamma   90.00
#
_symmetry.space_group_name_H-M   'P 1'
#
loop_
_entity.id
_entity.type
_entity.pdbx_description
1 polymer ?
#
loop_
_entity_poly.entity_id
_entity_poly.type
_entity_poly.pdbx_seq_one_letter_code
_entity_poly.pdbx_strand_id
1 'polypeptide(L)'
;MNKDIIPEDYTLGLALFDAIPVFLFGAACLLLWRMTSSIPILIGGIICFIAGILKVVWKIIVVVMNKNIWPLFMQMRIGMPAGFILIIAGVAVGAITGSGRAFFAAMAHFIPLVLLTVSFIGLFGMIMCSRKLDSVKASSNWIEEICNTLAQGAFLASMIVAYTL
;
A
#
# COMPACT_ATOMS: atom_id res chain seq x y z
N MET A 1 -12.03 11.46 -10.99
CA MET A 1 -11.16 12.57 -11.45
C MET A 1 -10.99 12.47 -12.96
N ASN A 2 -11.26 13.56 -13.68
CA ASN A 2 -11.00 13.67 -15.12
C ASN A 2 -9.61 14.31 -15.32
N LYS A 3 -9.04 14.20 -16.52
CA LYS A 3 -7.71 14.74 -16.87
C LYS A 3 -7.58 16.24 -16.58
N ASP A 4 -8.68 16.99 -16.69
CA ASP A 4 -8.72 18.45 -16.57
C ASP A 4 -8.97 18.95 -15.14
N ILE A 5 -9.25 18.05 -14.19
CA ILE A 5 -9.53 18.43 -12.79
C ILE A 5 -8.21 18.51 -12.02
N ILE A 6 -7.95 19.67 -11.42
CA ILE A 6 -6.87 19.88 -10.47
C ILE A 6 -7.49 19.88 -9.06
N PRO A 7 -7.09 18.97 -8.15
CA PRO A 7 -7.58 18.98 -6.78
C PRO A 7 -7.29 20.30 -6.08
N GLU A 8 -8.34 20.95 -5.58
CA GLU A 8 -8.23 22.16 -4.76
C GLU A 8 -7.79 21.77 -3.34
N ASP A 9 -7.04 22.66 -2.67
CA ASP A 9 -6.58 22.53 -1.27
C ASP A 9 -5.57 21.41 -0.96
N TYR A 10 -5.02 20.73 -1.96
CA TYR A 10 -3.91 19.80 -1.72
C TYR A 10 -2.70 20.55 -1.17
N THR A 11 -2.13 20.04 -0.07
CA THR A 11 -0.95 20.62 0.56
C THR A 11 0.28 19.76 0.32
N LEU A 12 1.46 20.38 0.36
CA LEU A 12 2.72 19.64 0.30
C LEU A 12 2.83 18.63 1.45
N GLY A 13 2.33 18.99 2.63
CA GLY A 13 2.28 18.10 3.80
C GLY A 13 1.47 16.82 3.53
N LEU A 14 0.30 16.95 2.90
CA LEU A 14 -0.51 15.79 2.51
C LEU A 14 0.20 14.91 1.47
N ALA A 15 0.88 15.53 0.50
CA ALA A 15 1.64 14.79 -0.51
C ALA A 15 2.80 13.99 0.11
N LEU A 16 3.54 14.59 1.04
CA LEU A 16 4.65 13.94 1.74
C LEU A 16 4.17 12.88 2.74
N PHE A 17 3.04 13.10 3.40
CA PHE A 17 2.47 12.14 4.33
C PHE A 17 2.11 10.82 3.64
N ASP A 18 1.66 10.88 2.38
CA ASP A 18 1.39 9.71 1.54
C ASP A 18 2.64 8.84 1.27
N ALA A 19 3.85 9.38 1.45
CA ALA A 19 5.07 8.58 1.35
C ALA A 19 5.21 7.58 2.50
N ILE A 20 4.70 7.90 3.69
CA ILE A 20 4.81 7.06 4.88
C ILE A 20 4.23 5.65 4.63
N PRO A 21 2.95 5.48 4.23
CA PRO A 21 2.41 4.16 3.96
C PRO A 21 3.14 3.42 2.83
N VAL A 22 3.68 4.14 1.83
CA VAL A 22 4.46 3.53 0.74
C VAL A 22 5.74 2.87 1.27
N PHE A 23 6.49 3.57 2.14
CA PHE A 23 7.69 2.99 2.75
C PHE A 23 7.38 1.87 3.73
N LEU A 24 6.31 2.01 4.54
CA LEU A 24 5.86 0.96 5.45
C LEU A 24 5.50 -0.33 4.69
N PHE A 25 4.71 -0.21 3.61
CA PHE A 25 4.34 -1.33 2.76
C PHE A 25 5.56 -1.95 2.07
N GLY A 26 6.46 -1.12 1.52
CA GLY A 26 7.69 -1.59 0.87
C GLY A 26 8.56 -2.43 1.82
N ALA A 27 8.75 -1.97 3.06
CA ALA A 27 9.47 -2.73 4.08
C ALA A 27 8.75 -4.04 4.43
N ALA A 28 7.42 -4.03 4.53
CA ALA A 28 6.63 -5.22 4.80
C ALA A 28 6.75 -6.25 3.68
N CYS A 29 6.74 -5.82 2.41
CA CYS A 29 6.96 -6.70 1.25
C CYS A 29 8.35 -7.32 1.24
N LEU A 30 9.40 -6.60 1.67
CA LEU A 30 10.75 -7.15 1.77
C LEU A 30 10.81 -8.25 2.83
N LEU A 31 10.19 -8.05 4.00
CA LEU A 31 10.11 -9.10 5.03
C LEU A 31 9.30 -10.30 4.55
N LEU A 32 8.13 -10.06 3.92
CA LEU A 32 7.31 -11.12 3.35
C LEU A 32 8.07 -11.94 2.31
N TRP A 33 8.84 -11.28 1.43
CA TRP A 33 9.71 -11.96 0.48
C TRP A 33 10.80 -12.77 1.19
N ARG A 34 11.45 -12.23 2.22
CA ARG A 34 12.48 -12.96 2.99
C ARG A 34 11.93 -14.23 3.64
N MET A 35 10.71 -14.18 4.18
CA MET A 35 10.08 -15.33 4.84
C MET A 35 9.59 -16.42 3.88
N THR A 36 9.33 -16.06 2.62
CA THR A 36 8.70 -16.97 1.63
C THR A 36 9.63 -17.33 0.47
N SER A 37 10.71 -16.56 0.27
CA SER A 37 11.60 -16.55 -0.90
C SER A 37 10.87 -16.49 -2.25
N SER A 38 9.66 -15.91 -2.27
CA SER A 38 8.78 -15.90 -3.44
C SER A 38 9.10 -14.74 -4.39
N ILE A 39 9.63 -15.03 -5.57
CA ILE A 39 9.95 -14.01 -6.60
C ILE A 39 8.73 -13.16 -7.01
N PRO A 40 7.52 -13.73 -7.19
CA PRO A 40 6.33 -12.91 -7.47
C PRO A 40 6.04 -11.86 -6.39
N ILE A 41 6.30 -12.16 -5.10
CA ILE A 41 6.14 -11.20 -4.01
C ILE A 41 7.14 -10.06 -4.15
N LEU A 42 8.41 -10.36 -4.46
CA LEU A 42 9.43 -9.33 -4.67
C LEU A 42 9.07 -8.40 -5.83
N ILE A 43 8.72 -8.97 -6.99
CA ILE A 43 8.35 -8.18 -8.17
C ILE A 43 7.09 -7.36 -7.91
N GLY A 44 6.06 -7.97 -7.33
CA GLY A 44 4.82 -7.27 -6.99
C GLY A 44 5.04 -6.14 -5.99
N GLY A 45 5.87 -6.37 -4.96
CA GLY A 45 6.29 -5.35 -4.01
C GLY A 45 7.02 -4.18 -4.65
N ILE A 46 7.96 -4.45 -5.56
CA ILE A 46 8.68 -3.40 -6.32
C ILE A 46 7.72 -2.58 -7.17
N ILE A 47 6.79 -3.22 -7.88
CA ILE A 47 5.80 -2.53 -8.71
C ILE A 47 4.92 -1.61 -7.85
N CYS A 48 4.37 -2.13 -6.74
CA CYS A 48 3.57 -1.33 -5.82
C CYS A 48 4.36 -0.17 -5.22
N PHE A 49 5.61 -0.40 -4.81
CA PHE A 49 6.47 0.62 -4.23
C PHE A 49 6.76 1.74 -5.23
N ILE A 50 7.19 1.40 -6.45
CA ILE A 50 7.43 2.38 -7.52
C ILE A 50 6.14 3.16 -7.83
N ALA A 51 5.01 2.46 -7.99
CA ALA A 51 3.73 3.12 -8.24
C ALA A 51 3.33 4.08 -7.10
N GLY A 52 3.64 3.73 -5.85
CA GLY A 52 3.46 4.58 -4.67
C GLY A 52 4.35 5.82 -4.69
N ILE A 53 5.64 5.67 -5.00
CA ILE A 53 6.54 6.82 -5.16
C ILE A 53 6.07 7.74 -6.28
N LEU A 54 5.66 7.18 -7.42
CA LEU A 54 5.13 7.96 -8.54
C LEU A 54 3.80 8.67 -8.18
N LYS A 55 2.96 8.07 -7.32
CA LYS A 55 1.77 8.73 -6.75
C LYS A 55 2.15 9.94 -5.89
N VAL A 56 3.16 9.79 -5.01
CA VAL A 56 3.67 10.90 -4.18
C VAL A 56 4.22 12.02 -5.05
N VAL A 57 5.04 11.69 -6.06
CA VAL A 57 5.59 12.66 -7.03
C VAL A 57 4.47 13.37 -7.77
N TRP A 58 3.43 12.65 -8.21
CA TRP A 58 2.26 13.24 -8.84
C TRP A 58 1.57 14.27 -7.92
N LYS A 59 1.34 13.94 -6.64
CA LYS A 59 0.76 14.88 -5.68
C LYS A 59 1.64 16.13 -5.50
N ILE A 60 2.96 15.98 -5.43
CA ILE A 60 3.89 17.12 -5.33
C ILE A 60 3.78 18.01 -6.57
N ILE A 61 3.73 17.44 -7.78
CA ILE A 61 3.59 18.21 -9.02
C ILE A 61 2.26 18.96 -9.07
N VAL A 62 1.16 18.31 -8.64
CA VAL A 62 -0.15 18.96 -8.54
C VAL A 62 -0.07 20.19 -7.63
N VAL A 63 0.58 20.08 -6.46
CA VAL A 63 0.70 21.19 -5.51
C VAL A 63 1.63 22.29 -5.99
N VAL A 64 2.83 21.94 -6.46
CA VAL A 64 3.89 22.91 -6.78
C VAL A 64 3.67 23.56 -8.15
N MET A 65 3.24 22.79 -9.14
CA MET A 65 3.13 23.24 -10.52
C MET A 65 1.69 23.56 -10.92
N ASN A 66 0.70 23.27 -10.06
CA ASN A 66 -0.72 23.41 -10.36
C ASN A 66 -1.09 22.73 -11.69
N LYS A 67 -0.55 21.51 -11.89
CA LYS A 67 -0.70 20.74 -13.13
C LYS A 67 -1.02 19.28 -12.81
N ASN A 68 -2.07 18.76 -13.45
CA ASN A 68 -2.39 17.34 -13.39
C ASN A 68 -1.69 16.58 -14.53
N ILE A 69 -0.58 15.90 -14.23
CA ILE A 69 0.07 15.00 -15.19
C ILE A 69 -0.69 13.67 -15.22
N TRP A 70 -1.68 13.58 -16.11
CA TRP A 70 -2.59 12.43 -16.20
C TRP A 70 -1.92 11.06 -16.35
N PRO A 71 -0.85 10.87 -17.16
CA PRO A 71 -0.16 9.59 -17.23
C PRO A 71 0.40 9.11 -15.88
N LEU A 72 0.88 10.03 -15.06
CA LEU A 72 1.43 9.74 -13.73
C LEU A 72 0.33 9.41 -12.71
N PHE A 73 -0.88 9.92 -12.93
CA PHE A 73 -2.08 9.51 -12.20
C PHE A 73 -2.61 8.15 -12.65
N MET A 74 -2.61 7.86 -13.95
CA MET A 74 -3.09 6.58 -14.48
C MET A 74 -2.21 5.40 -14.10
N GLN A 75 -0.88 5.58 -14.07
CA GLN A 75 0.02 4.49 -13.74
C GLN A 75 -0.28 3.87 -12.37
N MET A 76 -0.66 4.65 -11.35
CA MET A 76 -0.95 4.07 -10.02
C MET A 76 -2.21 3.21 -10.02
N ARG A 77 -3.20 3.52 -10.88
CA ARG A 77 -4.44 2.73 -11.01
C ARG A 77 -4.24 1.38 -11.69
N ILE A 78 -3.11 1.20 -12.37
CA ILE A 78 -2.75 -0.03 -13.08
C ILE A 78 -1.64 -0.76 -12.32
N GLY A 79 -0.58 -0.03 -11.97
CA GLY A 79 0.62 -0.54 -11.30
C GLY A 79 0.32 -1.12 -9.92
N MET A 80 -0.37 -0.38 -9.04
CA MET A 80 -0.65 -0.90 -7.70
C MET A 80 -1.51 -2.18 -7.73
N PRO A 81 -2.65 -2.25 -8.46
CA PRO A 81 -3.41 -3.50 -8.55
C PRO A 81 -2.62 -4.65 -9.15
N ALA A 82 -1.84 -4.40 -10.21
CA ALA A 82 -0.99 -5.43 -10.81
C ALA A 82 0.04 -5.98 -9.82
N GLY A 83 0.69 -5.10 -9.04
CA GLY A 83 1.63 -5.49 -7.99
C GLY A 83 0.96 -6.30 -6.88
N PHE A 84 -0.22 -5.88 -6.42
CA PHE A 84 -1.00 -6.64 -5.41
C PHE A 84 -1.40 -8.03 -5.91
N ILE A 85 -1.83 -8.16 -7.17
CA ILE A 85 -2.16 -9.47 -7.77
C ILE A 85 -0.93 -10.39 -7.74
N LEU A 86 0.26 -9.88 -8.09
CA LEU A 86 1.49 -10.66 -8.02
C LEU A 86 1.88 -11.07 -6.60
N ILE A 87 1.69 -10.19 -5.61
CA ILE A 87 1.93 -10.53 -4.20
C ILE A 87 0.97 -11.63 -3.75
N ILE A 88 -0.33 -11.52 -4.05
CA ILE A 88 -1.34 -12.53 -3.71
C ILE A 88 -0.99 -13.87 -4.38
N ALA A 89 -0.65 -13.85 -5.66
CA ALA A 89 -0.23 -15.04 -6.39
C ALA A 89 1.02 -15.66 -5.75
N GLY A 90 2.00 -14.85 -5.34
CA GLY A 90 3.21 -15.31 -4.68
C GLY A 90 2.97 -15.95 -3.31
N VAL A 91 2.01 -15.43 -2.54
CA VAL A 91 1.57 -16.02 -1.26
C VAL A 91 0.84 -17.35 -1.52
N ALA A 92 -0.07 -17.38 -2.51
CA ALA A 92 -0.81 -18.59 -2.87
C ALA A 92 0.13 -19.71 -3.35
N VAL A 93 1.10 -19.38 -4.21
CA VAL A 93 2.15 -20.33 -4.64
C VAL A 93 2.91 -20.85 -3.41
N GLY A 94 3.34 -19.97 -2.50
CA GLY A 94 4.04 -20.38 -1.28
C GLY A 94 3.23 -21.30 -0.37
N ALA A 95 1.89 -21.14 -0.35
CA ALA A 95 0.99 -22.04 0.36
C ALA A 95 0.92 -23.43 -0.28
N ILE A 96 0.80 -23.47 -1.61
CA ILE A 96 0.67 -24.71 -2.39
C ILE A 96 1.98 -25.52 -2.39
N THR A 97 3.11 -24.86 -2.62
CA THR A 97 4.43 -25.52 -2.70
C THR A 97 5.04 -25.81 -1.34
N GLY A 98 4.51 -25.20 -0.28
CA GLY A 98 5.03 -25.30 1.08
C GLY A 98 6.26 -24.43 1.36
N SER A 99 6.75 -23.64 0.39
CA SER A 99 7.87 -22.71 0.61
C SER A 99 7.53 -21.60 1.60
N GLY A 100 6.24 -21.31 1.80
CA GLY A 100 5.74 -20.35 2.78
C GLY A 100 5.38 -20.96 4.14
N ARG A 101 5.66 -22.24 4.42
CA ARG A 101 5.21 -22.91 5.67
C ARG A 101 5.63 -22.16 6.93
N ALA A 102 6.88 -21.71 7.02
CA ALA A 102 7.37 -20.93 8.15
C ALA A 102 6.60 -19.61 8.29
N PHE A 103 6.36 -18.92 7.18
CA PHE A 103 5.52 -17.73 7.14
C PHE A 103 4.10 -17.99 7.65
N PHE A 104 3.42 -19.03 7.15
CA PHE A 104 2.05 -19.33 7.60
C PHE A 104 1.99 -19.79 9.06
N ALA A 105 2.99 -20.54 9.53
CA ALA A 105 3.11 -20.91 10.94
C ALA A 105 3.27 -19.67 11.83
N ALA A 106 4.19 -18.77 11.46
CA ALA A 106 4.40 -17.51 12.18
C ALA A 106 3.12 -16.63 12.16
N MET A 107 2.42 -16.55 11.03
CA MET A 107 1.15 -15.83 10.90
C MET A 107 0.00 -16.42 11.73
N ALA A 108 0.08 -17.70 12.12
CA ALA A 108 -0.93 -18.33 12.96
C ALA A 108 -0.82 -17.94 14.45
N HIS A 109 0.30 -17.30 14.85
CA HIS A 109 0.42 -16.77 16.20
C HIS A 109 -0.51 -15.58 16.43
N PHE A 110 -0.99 -15.44 17.67
CA PHE A 110 -2.01 -14.46 18.04
C PHE A 110 -1.64 -13.01 17.65
N ILE A 111 -0.42 -12.58 17.97
CA ILE A 111 0.01 -11.18 17.74
C ILE A 111 0.10 -10.86 16.22
N PRO A 112 0.84 -11.60 15.38
CA PRO A 112 0.85 -11.37 13.95
C PRO A 112 -0.54 -11.42 13.31
N LEU A 113 -1.39 -12.36 13.74
CA LEU A 113 -2.75 -12.52 13.21
C LEU A 113 -3.64 -11.31 13.52
N VAL A 114 -3.61 -10.82 14.76
CA VAL A 114 -4.38 -9.63 15.17
C VAL A 114 -3.91 -8.40 14.39
N LEU A 115 -2.60 -8.19 14.28
CA LEU A 115 -2.04 -7.05 13.53
C LEU A 115 -2.37 -7.12 12.04
N LEU A 116 -2.31 -8.32 11.44
CA LEU A 116 -2.72 -8.53 10.05
C LEU A 116 -4.22 -8.26 9.86
N THR A 117 -5.05 -8.69 10.80
CA THR A 117 -6.50 -8.42 10.79
C THR A 117 -6.80 -6.93 10.86
N VAL A 118 -6.12 -6.21 11.76
CA VAL A 118 -6.22 -4.74 11.86
C VAL A 118 -5.82 -4.08 10.54
N SER A 119 -4.75 -4.55 9.90
CA SER A 119 -4.34 -4.07 8.58
C SER A 119 -5.43 -4.24 7.54
N PHE A 120 -6.03 -5.43 7.43
CA PHE A 120 -7.12 -5.69 6.48
C PHE A 120 -8.37 -4.85 6.78
N ILE A 121 -8.72 -4.65 8.05
CA ILE A 121 -9.80 -3.74 8.43
C ILE A 121 -9.49 -2.31 7.97
N GLY A 122 -8.27 -1.84 8.15
CA GLY A 122 -7.83 -0.52 7.68
C GLY A 122 -7.91 -0.38 6.15
N LEU A 123 -7.44 -1.37 5.40
CA LEU A 123 -7.53 -1.39 3.94
C LEU A 123 -8.99 -1.42 3.45
N PHE A 124 -9.85 -2.20 4.09
CA PHE A 124 -11.28 -2.22 3.75
C PHE A 124 -11.97 -0.90 4.10
N GLY A 125 -11.62 -0.31 5.24
CA GLY A 125 -12.05 1.02 5.65
C GLY A 125 -11.69 2.08 4.61
N MET A 126 -10.46 2.05 4.08
CA MET A 126 -10.06 2.93 2.98
C MET A 126 -10.90 2.77 1.72
N ILE A 127 -11.23 1.54 1.32
CA ILE A 127 -12.10 1.31 0.14
C ILE A 127 -13.48 1.93 0.36
N MET A 128 -14.03 1.82 1.58
CA MET A 128 -15.31 2.45 1.93
C MET A 128 -15.21 3.97 1.96
N CYS A 129 -14.14 4.52 2.54
CA CYS A 129 -13.84 5.95 2.55
C CYS A 129 -13.73 6.49 1.12
N SER A 130 -12.95 5.85 0.25
CA SER A 130 -12.75 6.26 -1.14
C SER A 130 -14.03 6.21 -1.98
N ARG A 131 -14.99 5.36 -1.63
CA ARG A 131 -16.30 5.31 -2.30
C ARG A 131 -17.27 6.39 -1.82
N LYS A 132 -17.16 6.83 -0.57
CA LYS A 132 -18.12 7.75 0.06
C LYS A 132 -17.62 9.18 0.18
N LEU A 133 -16.30 9.36 0.26
CA LEU A 133 -15.66 10.66 0.43
C LEU A 133 -15.28 11.23 -0.93
N ASP A 134 -15.35 12.55 -1.03
CA ASP A 134 -14.99 13.26 -2.24
C ASP A 134 -13.46 13.33 -2.36
N SER A 135 -12.90 12.55 -3.29
CA SER A 135 -11.46 12.48 -3.57
C SER A 135 -10.83 13.80 -4.04
N VAL A 136 -11.64 14.79 -4.44
CA VAL A 136 -11.15 16.14 -4.80
C VAL A 136 -10.81 16.94 -3.53
N LYS A 137 -11.48 16.67 -2.41
CA LYS A 137 -11.28 17.42 -1.16
C LYS A 137 -10.02 16.95 -0.43
N ALA A 138 -9.22 17.91 0.05
CA ALA A 138 -8.02 17.62 0.82
C ALA A 138 -8.30 16.91 2.14
N SER A 139 -9.40 17.25 2.84
CA SER A 139 -9.78 16.60 4.10
C SER A 139 -10.11 15.11 3.94
N SER A 140 -10.79 14.75 2.85
CA SER A 140 -11.04 13.34 2.48
C SER A 140 -9.73 12.59 2.27
N ASN A 141 -8.78 13.19 1.55
CA ASN A 141 -7.48 12.58 1.29
C ASN A 141 -6.65 12.41 2.56
N TRP A 142 -6.70 13.38 3.49
CA TRP A 142 -6.07 13.20 4.80
C TRP A 142 -6.62 11.98 5.54
N ILE A 143 -7.93 11.79 5.54
CA ILE A 143 -8.56 10.60 6.16
C ILE A 143 -8.06 9.32 5.48
N GLU A 144 -8.06 9.29 4.14
CA GLU A 144 -7.57 8.13 3.39
C GLU A 144 -6.11 7.79 3.72
N GLU A 145 -5.22 8.79 3.75
CA GLU A 145 -3.80 8.53 4.02
C GLU A 145 -3.51 8.21 5.49
N ILE A 146 -4.28 8.74 6.45
CA ILE A 146 -4.20 8.32 7.86
C ILE A 146 -4.61 6.85 8.00
N CYS A 147 -5.75 6.48 7.40
CA CYS A 147 -6.19 5.09 7.38
C CYS A 147 -5.15 4.17 6.71
N ASN A 148 -4.56 4.62 5.60
CA ASN A 148 -3.49 3.89 4.91
C ASN A 148 -2.26 3.70 5.81
N THR A 149 -1.81 4.77 6.45
CA THR A 149 -0.65 4.75 7.34
C THR A 149 -0.85 3.76 8.49
N LEU A 150 -2.03 3.77 9.11
CA LEU A 150 -2.38 2.81 10.16
C LEU A 150 -2.44 1.37 9.64
N ALA A 151 -3.04 1.16 8.46
CA ALA A 151 -3.14 -0.15 7.85
C ALA A 151 -1.76 -0.73 7.47
N GLN A 152 -0.89 0.07 6.85
CA GLN A 152 0.45 -0.36 6.46
C GLN A 152 1.38 -0.48 7.68
N GLY A 153 1.19 0.35 8.70
CA GLY A 153 1.90 0.22 9.98
C GLY A 153 1.58 -1.09 10.68
N ALA A 154 0.28 -1.45 10.75
CA ALA A 154 -0.15 -2.74 11.29
C ALA A 154 0.36 -3.92 10.44
N PHE A 155 0.38 -3.79 9.11
CA PHE A 155 0.94 -4.81 8.23
C PHE A 155 2.43 -5.04 8.48
N LEU A 156 3.22 -3.97 8.49
CA LEU A 156 4.66 -4.05 8.77
C LEU A 156 4.92 -4.63 10.17
N ALA A 157 4.18 -4.19 11.19
CA ALA A 157 4.30 -4.72 12.54
C ALA A 157 4.01 -6.22 12.59
N SER A 158 2.98 -6.69 11.89
CA SER A 158 2.70 -8.13 11.73
C SER A 158 3.88 -8.87 11.12
N MET A 159 4.47 -8.33 10.04
CA MET A 159 5.62 -8.94 9.36
C MET A 159 6.86 -8.98 10.26
N ILE A 160 7.14 -7.91 11.02
CA ILE A 160 8.28 -7.85 11.94
C ILE A 160 8.14 -8.91 13.03
N VAL A 161 6.99 -8.98 13.70
CA VAL A 161 6.76 -9.97 14.77
C VAL A 161 6.87 -11.37 14.21
N ALA A 162 6.29 -11.64 13.05
CA ALA A 162 6.34 -12.96 12.45
C ALA A 162 7.73 -13.36 11.96
N TYR A 163 8.55 -12.41 11.50
CA TYR A 163 9.93 -12.67 11.12
C TYR A 163 10.81 -13.10 12.31
N THR A 164 10.36 -12.83 13.54
CA THR A 164 11.07 -13.19 14.78
C THR A 164 10.60 -14.50 15.43
N LEU A 165 9.60 -15.16 14.85
CA LEU A 165 9.04 -16.45 15.31
C LEU A 165 9.59 -17.61 14.48
#